data_AF-A0A358QJN6-F1
#
_entry.id   AF-A0A358QJN6-F1
#
_cell.length_a   1.000
_cell.length_b   1.000
_cell.length_c   1.000
_cell.angle_alpha   90.00
_cell.angle_beta   90.00
_cell.angle_gamma   90.00
#
_symmetry.space_group_name_H-M   'P 1'
#
loop_
_entity.id
_entity.type
_entity.pdbx_description
1 polymer ?
#
loop_
_entity_poly.entity_id
_entity_poly.type
_entity_poly.pdbx_seq_one_letter_code
_entity_poly.pdbx_strand_id
1 'polypeptide(L)'
;MARTVRQGWSVQGVMRMTDSAALTKAIAAHGAWKMRLKAATSTGTDASTQDKVRLDNLCDFAKWLYDADAATIADSHYANIKDLHAQFHETAADVLAMVLAGKRADAEKTMVFGTYALISLKLTTAMVAWNAAVTR
;
A
#
# COMPACT_ATOMS: atom_id res chain seq x y z
N MET A 1 -25.61 -27.63 -43.30
CA MET A 1 -24.23 -27.78 -42.79
C MET A 1 -23.87 -26.54 -42.01
N ALA A 2 -23.19 -26.71 -40.88
CA ALA A 2 -23.07 -25.76 -39.80
C ALA A 2 -21.93 -24.73 -39.99
N ARG A 3 -22.07 -23.62 -39.24
CA ARG A 3 -21.03 -22.68 -38.77
C ARG A 3 -20.22 -21.91 -39.81
N THR A 4 -20.43 -20.59 -39.82
CA THR A 4 -19.32 -19.65 -39.99
C THR A 4 -19.20 -18.82 -38.73
N VAL A 5 -18.01 -18.86 -38.17
CA VAL A 5 -17.61 -18.31 -36.88
C VAL A 5 -17.40 -16.80 -37.00
N ARG A 6 -17.74 -16.09 -35.91
CA ARG A 6 -17.59 -14.65 -35.68
C ARG A 6 -16.13 -14.21 -35.89
N GLN A 7 -15.93 -13.16 -36.71
CA GLN A 7 -14.69 -12.39 -36.72
C GLN A 7 -14.62 -11.49 -35.47
N GLY A 8 -13.46 -11.51 -34.83
CA GLY A 8 -13.21 -11.05 -33.46
C GLY A 8 -13.30 -9.54 -33.26
N TRP A 9 -13.74 -9.17 -32.06
CA TRP A 9 -13.44 -7.87 -31.48
C TRP A 9 -12.17 -8.01 -30.65
N SER A 10 -11.11 -7.35 -31.09
CA SER A 10 -9.93 -7.08 -30.28
C SER A 10 -10.34 -6.22 -29.09
N VAL A 11 -10.30 -6.77 -27.89
CA VAL A 11 -10.39 -5.99 -26.65
C VAL A 11 -9.05 -5.29 -26.46
N GLN A 12 -9.07 -3.96 -26.50
CA GLN A 12 -7.97 -3.12 -26.09
C GLN A 12 -7.50 -3.57 -24.69
N GLY A 13 -6.28 -4.10 -24.62
CA GLY A 13 -5.65 -4.42 -23.35
C GLY A 13 -5.43 -3.12 -22.57
N VAL A 14 -6.12 -2.97 -21.44
CA VAL A 14 -5.73 -2.01 -20.41
C VAL A 14 -4.26 -2.27 -20.13
N MET A 15 -3.39 -1.29 -20.39
CA MET A 15 -1.95 -1.44 -20.16
C MET A 15 -1.74 -1.67 -18.66
N ARG A 16 -1.59 -2.95 -18.27
CA ARG A 16 -1.26 -3.33 -16.88
C ARG A 16 0.10 -2.74 -16.56
N MET A 17 0.18 -2.06 -15.42
CA MET A 17 1.45 -1.62 -14.85
C MET A 17 2.32 -2.84 -14.59
N THR A 18 3.60 -2.78 -14.93
CA THR A 18 4.56 -3.84 -14.58
C THR A 18 4.77 -3.88 -13.06
N ASP A 19 5.14 -5.04 -12.52
CA ASP A 19 5.37 -5.21 -11.08
C ASP A 19 6.40 -4.21 -10.55
N SER A 20 7.49 -3.97 -11.29
CA SER A 20 8.52 -2.96 -10.95
C SER A 20 7.95 -1.52 -10.88
N ALA A 21 7.11 -1.14 -11.83
CA ALA A 21 6.49 0.19 -11.82
C ALA A 21 5.51 0.36 -10.65
N ALA A 22 4.74 -0.69 -10.33
CA ALA A 22 3.82 -0.68 -9.20
C ALA A 22 4.57 -0.58 -7.86
N LEU A 23 5.64 -1.34 -7.69
CA LEU A 23 6.49 -1.31 -6.49
C LEU A 23 7.20 0.03 -6.33
N THR A 24 7.71 0.61 -7.41
CA THR A 24 8.33 1.95 -7.39
C THR A 24 7.32 3.01 -6.93
N LYS A 25 6.09 2.98 -7.44
CA LYS A 25 5.02 3.89 -7.01
C LYS A 25 4.66 3.67 -5.54
N ALA A 26 4.61 2.42 -5.07
CA ALA A 26 4.31 2.07 -3.68
C ALA A 26 5.36 2.62 -2.70
N ILE A 27 6.64 2.46 -3.02
CA ILE A 27 7.75 3.00 -2.21
C ILE A 27 7.65 4.52 -2.08
N ALA A 28 7.35 5.23 -3.18
CA ALA A 28 7.16 6.68 -3.15
C ALA A 28 5.92 7.09 -2.32
N ALA A 29 4.80 6.38 -2.50
CA ALA A 29 3.56 6.62 -1.76
C ALA A 29 3.73 6.43 -0.25
N HIS A 30 4.57 5.49 0.17
CA HIS A 30 4.87 5.25 1.58
C HIS A 30 5.58 6.43 2.23
N GLY A 31 6.53 7.05 1.53
CA GLY A 31 7.18 8.29 1.97
C GLY A 31 6.16 9.43 2.14
N ALA A 32 5.22 9.57 1.20
CA ALA A 32 4.14 10.55 1.28
C ALA A 32 3.21 10.30 2.48
N TRP A 33 2.90 9.05 2.80
CA TRP A 33 2.12 8.68 3.99
C TRP A 33 2.78 9.13 5.29
N LYS A 34 4.10 8.92 5.45
CA LYS A 34 4.83 9.39 6.63
C LYS A 34 4.74 10.91 6.78
N MET A 35 4.86 11.65 5.68
CA MET A 35 4.76 13.12 5.70
C MET A 35 3.35 13.59 6.05
N ARG A 36 2.32 12.92 5.51
CA ARG A 36 0.92 13.19 5.85
C ARG A 36 0.64 12.98 7.34
N LEU A 37 1.04 11.84 7.91
CA LEU A 37 0.80 11.56 9.33
C LEU A 37 1.55 12.56 10.22
N LYS A 38 2.77 12.98 9.86
CA LYS A 38 3.47 14.07 10.57
C LYS A 38 2.70 15.39 10.52
N ALA A 39 2.15 15.74 9.36
CA ALA A 39 1.33 16.94 9.21
C ALA A 39 0.04 16.84 10.05
N ALA A 40 -0.60 15.65 10.08
CA ALA A 40 -1.76 15.41 10.92
C ALA A 40 -1.40 15.55 12.41
N THR A 41 -0.30 14.97 12.86
CA THR A 41 0.20 15.13 14.24
C THR A 41 0.51 16.59 14.59
N SER A 42 1.01 17.37 13.63
CA SER A 42 1.32 18.80 13.81
C SER A 42 0.08 19.72 13.79
N THR A 43 -0.94 19.36 13.04
CA THR A 43 -2.18 20.16 12.95
C THR A 43 -3.25 19.72 13.94
N GLY A 44 -3.21 18.46 14.39
CA GLY A 44 -4.28 17.82 15.15
C GLY A 44 -5.45 17.34 14.29
N THR A 45 -5.32 17.38 12.95
CA THR A 45 -6.43 17.14 12.01
C THR A 45 -5.96 16.35 10.79
N ASP A 46 -6.84 15.55 10.20
CA ASP A 46 -6.66 14.94 8.87
C ASP A 46 -8.02 14.93 8.15
N ALA A 47 -8.02 15.02 6.82
CA ALA A 47 -9.24 14.97 6.02
C ALA A 47 -9.88 13.56 5.96
N SER A 48 -9.14 12.53 6.34
CA SER A 48 -9.61 11.15 6.42
C SER A 48 -10.00 10.76 7.84
N THR A 49 -10.78 9.68 7.93
CA THR A 49 -11.13 9.04 9.19
C THR A 49 -10.19 7.88 9.48
N GLN A 50 -10.08 7.51 10.76
CA GLN A 50 -9.40 6.30 11.20
C GLN A 50 -9.86 5.07 10.41
N ASP A 51 -11.17 4.86 10.29
CA ASP A 51 -11.73 3.67 9.62
C ASP A 51 -11.32 3.61 8.14
N LYS A 52 -11.29 4.75 7.45
CA LYS A 52 -10.81 4.81 6.06
C LYS A 52 -9.32 4.52 5.95
N VAL A 53 -8.51 4.97 6.91
CA VAL A 53 -7.07 4.70 6.92
C VAL A 53 -6.79 3.23 7.24
N ARG A 54 -7.61 2.59 8.08
CA ARG A 54 -7.46 1.17 8.48
C ARG A 54 -7.69 0.20 7.32
N LEU A 55 -8.52 0.59 6.35
CA LEU A 55 -8.77 -0.23 5.16
C LEU A 55 -7.52 -0.33 4.29
N ASP A 56 -7.00 -1.56 4.18
CA ASP A 56 -5.79 -1.89 3.45
C ASP A 56 -6.04 -2.21 1.96
N ASN A 57 -7.25 -1.99 1.47
CA ASN A 57 -7.65 -2.30 0.09
C ASN A 57 -8.01 -1.06 -0.75
N LEU A 58 -7.93 0.15 -0.17
CA LEU A 58 -8.35 1.38 -0.84
C LEU A 58 -7.22 2.13 -1.55
N CYS A 59 -5.96 1.91 -1.14
CA CYS A 59 -4.83 2.61 -1.74
C CYS A 59 -4.46 2.03 -3.11
N ASP A 60 -3.81 2.81 -3.97
CA ASP A 60 -3.45 2.36 -5.32
C ASP A 60 -2.53 1.14 -5.32
N PHE A 61 -1.64 1.03 -4.33
CA PHE A 61 -0.79 -0.14 -4.18
C PHE A 61 -1.60 -1.38 -3.86
N ALA A 62 -2.59 -1.27 -2.97
CA ALA A 62 -3.48 -2.35 -2.64
C ALA A 62 -4.32 -2.80 -3.83
N LYS A 63 -4.86 -1.86 -4.63
CA LYS A 63 -5.61 -2.23 -5.85
C LYS A 63 -4.77 -3.11 -6.77
N TRP A 64 -3.50 -2.76 -6.99
CA TRP A 64 -2.57 -3.61 -7.76
C TRP A 64 -2.28 -4.94 -7.05
N LEU A 65 -2.03 -4.94 -5.74
CA LEU A 65 -1.66 -6.12 -4.98
C LEU A 65 -2.80 -7.14 -4.85
N TYR A 66 -4.03 -6.67 -4.71
CA TYR A 66 -5.23 -7.50 -4.59
C TYR A 66 -5.76 -7.98 -5.96
N ASP A 67 -5.51 -7.22 -7.03
CA ASP A 67 -5.85 -7.61 -8.41
C ASP A 67 -4.68 -8.29 -9.17
N ALA A 68 -3.64 -8.68 -8.44
CA ALA A 68 -2.45 -9.36 -8.95
C ALA A 68 -2.81 -10.67 -9.69
N ASP A 69 -2.05 -11.00 -10.74
CA ASP A 69 -2.23 -12.30 -11.40
C ASP A 69 -1.54 -13.45 -10.66
N ALA A 70 -1.74 -14.67 -11.16
CA ALA A 70 -1.19 -15.88 -10.56
C ALA A 70 0.35 -15.89 -10.51
N ALA A 71 1.04 -15.22 -11.45
CA ALA A 71 2.49 -15.17 -11.45
C ALA A 71 2.99 -14.25 -10.32
N THR A 72 2.42 -13.06 -10.18
CA THR A 72 2.72 -12.14 -9.08
C THR A 72 2.36 -12.75 -7.72
N ILE A 73 1.22 -13.45 -7.60
CA ILE A 73 0.80 -14.14 -6.37
C ILE A 73 1.77 -15.27 -5.98
N ALA A 74 2.35 -15.96 -6.96
CA ALA A 74 3.29 -17.05 -6.73
C ALA A 74 4.70 -16.57 -6.31
N ASP A 75 5.00 -15.27 -6.44
CA ASP A 75 6.27 -14.70 -5.98
C ASP A 75 6.41 -14.82 -4.45
N SER A 76 7.58 -15.27 -3.99
CA SER A 76 7.88 -15.44 -2.57
C SER A 76 7.72 -14.17 -1.72
N HIS A 77 7.78 -12.98 -2.32
CA HIS A 77 7.64 -11.70 -1.62
C HIS A 77 6.17 -11.31 -1.39
N TYR A 78 5.25 -11.79 -2.23
CA TYR A 78 3.85 -11.34 -2.28
C TYR A 78 3.15 -11.45 -0.93
N ALA A 79 3.16 -12.65 -0.33
CA ALA A 79 2.42 -12.93 0.91
C ALA A 79 2.90 -12.06 2.08
N ASN A 80 4.22 -11.93 2.24
CA ASN A 80 4.80 -11.10 3.30
C ASN A 80 4.49 -9.61 3.11
N ILE A 81 4.56 -9.10 1.87
CA ILE A 81 4.27 -7.68 1.59
C ILE A 81 2.78 -7.38 1.77
N LYS A 82 1.90 -8.29 1.39
CA LYS A 82 0.46 -8.17 1.63
C LYS A 82 0.13 -8.10 3.13
N ASP A 83 0.74 -8.96 3.94
CA ASP A 83 0.57 -8.93 5.40
C ASP A 83 1.13 -7.63 6.02
N LEU A 84 2.36 -7.24 5.65
CA LEU A 84 2.97 -6.00 6.12
C LEU A 84 2.17 -4.75 5.70
N HIS A 85 1.53 -4.79 4.53
CA HIS A 85 0.65 -3.72 4.04
C HIS A 85 -0.59 -3.56 4.93
N ALA A 86 -1.26 -4.66 5.27
CA ALA A 86 -2.40 -4.62 6.19
C ALA A 86 -1.97 -4.06 7.55
N GLN A 87 -0.88 -4.56 8.13
CA GLN A 87 -0.35 -4.06 9.40
C GLN A 87 0.06 -2.57 9.35
N PHE A 88 0.57 -2.11 8.21
CA PHE A 88 0.89 -0.70 8.02
C PHE A 88 -0.36 0.16 8.13
N HIS A 89 -1.45 -0.21 7.45
CA HIS A 89 -2.70 0.53 7.48
C HIS A 89 -3.35 0.53 8.87
N GLU A 90 -3.30 -0.61 9.58
CA GLU A 90 -3.73 -0.73 10.98
C GLU A 90 -2.96 0.27 11.88
N THR A 91 -1.63 0.23 11.86
CA THR A 91 -0.80 1.11 12.70
C THR A 91 -0.88 2.58 12.30
N ALA A 92 -1.06 2.89 11.02
CA ALA A 92 -1.31 4.25 10.54
C ALA A 92 -2.65 4.80 11.04
N ALA A 93 -3.69 3.95 11.07
CA ALA A 93 -5.00 4.30 11.62
C ALA A 93 -4.93 4.57 13.12
N ASP A 94 -4.14 3.79 13.87
CA ASP A 94 -3.92 4.01 15.30
C ASP A 94 -3.20 5.33 15.58
N VAL A 95 -2.19 5.68 14.79
CA VAL A 95 -1.54 7.01 14.87
C VAL A 95 -2.57 8.12 14.63
N LEU A 96 -3.39 8.00 13.59
CA LEU A 96 -4.42 9.00 13.30
C LEU A 96 -5.48 9.09 14.42
N ALA A 97 -5.85 7.96 15.03
CA ALA A 97 -6.75 7.94 16.18
C ALA A 97 -6.20 8.75 17.36
N MET A 98 -4.90 8.60 17.66
CA MET A 98 -4.23 9.39 18.70
C MET A 98 -4.24 10.89 18.37
N VAL A 99 -3.99 11.25 17.11
CA VAL A 99 -4.05 12.64 16.64
C VAL A 99 -5.44 13.24 16.87
N LEU A 100 -6.49 12.56 16.40
CA LEU A 100 -7.88 13.03 16.50
C LEU A 100 -8.40 13.08 17.95
N ALA A 101 -7.83 12.27 18.84
CA ALA A 101 -8.08 12.33 20.28
C ALA A 101 -7.28 13.42 21.01
N GLY A 102 -6.50 14.24 20.31
CA GLY A 102 -5.64 15.27 20.91
C GLY A 102 -4.36 14.74 21.56
N LYS A 103 -4.08 13.42 21.47
CA LYS A 103 -2.92 12.76 22.06
C LYS A 103 -1.68 12.86 21.17
N ARG A 104 -1.31 14.10 20.81
CA ARG A 104 -0.27 14.38 19.80
C ARG A 104 1.12 13.88 20.19
N ALA A 105 1.48 13.93 21.47
CA ALA A 105 2.76 13.39 21.96
C ALA A 105 2.86 11.87 21.81
N ASP A 106 1.76 11.15 22.06
CA ASP A 106 1.69 9.70 21.88
C ASP A 106 1.75 9.32 20.39
N ALA A 107 1.08 10.09 19.54
CA ALA A 107 1.14 9.93 18.09
C ALA A 107 2.59 10.10 17.58
N GLU A 108 3.27 11.18 17.98
CA GLU A 108 4.67 11.44 17.60
C GLU A 108 5.58 10.31 18.08
N LYS A 109 5.45 9.89 19.35
CA LYS A 109 6.23 8.77 19.89
C LYS A 109 6.01 7.48 19.10
N THR A 110 4.76 7.19 18.75
CA THR A 110 4.40 5.99 17.98
C THR A 110 4.96 6.04 16.57
N MET A 111 4.97 7.22 15.94
CA MET A 111 5.55 7.45 14.63
C MET A 111 7.06 7.27 14.57
N VAL A 112 7.77 7.57 15.66
CA VAL A 112 9.25 7.53 15.70
C VAL A 112 9.78 6.22 16.28
N PHE A 113 9.16 5.71 17.35
CA PHE A 113 9.67 4.58 18.13
C PHE A 113 8.66 3.43 18.31
N GLY A 114 7.43 3.59 17.82
CA GLY A 114 6.36 2.62 18.02
C GLY A 114 6.24 1.59 16.90
N THR A 115 5.17 0.80 16.99
CA THR A 115 4.84 -0.27 16.02
C THR A 115 4.72 0.28 14.59
N TYR A 116 4.16 1.48 14.42
CA TYR A 116 4.12 2.14 13.10
C TYR A 116 5.52 2.25 12.49
N ALA A 117 6.51 2.75 13.24
CA ALA A 117 7.86 2.94 12.74
C ALA A 117 8.50 1.61 12.29
N LEU A 118 8.29 0.55 13.08
CA LEU A 118 8.81 -0.79 12.80
C LEU A 118 8.16 -1.42 11.56
N ILE A 119 6.83 -1.39 11.46
CA ILE A 119 6.09 -1.97 10.32
C ILE A 119 6.35 -1.15 9.05
N SER A 120 6.34 0.17 9.15
CA SER A 120 6.65 1.09 8.06
C SER A 120 8.03 0.81 7.45
N LEU A 121 9.05 0.55 8.29
CA LEU A 121 10.38 0.18 7.83
C LEU A 121 10.38 -1.20 7.16
N LYS A 122 9.81 -2.23 7.82
CA LYS A 122 9.75 -3.60 7.27
C LYS A 122 9.09 -3.64 5.90
N LEU A 123 7.95 -2.97 5.75
CA LEU A 123 7.22 -2.89 4.48
C LEU A 123 8.07 -2.24 3.39
N THR A 124 8.68 -1.08 3.68
CA THR A 124 9.51 -0.37 2.70
C THR A 124 10.70 -1.21 2.25
N THR A 125 11.41 -1.84 3.20
CA THR A 125 12.54 -2.72 2.89
C THR A 125 12.11 -3.91 2.05
N ALA A 126 10.97 -4.54 2.35
CA ALA A 126 10.44 -5.66 1.58
C ALA A 126 10.07 -5.23 0.14
N MET A 127 9.40 -4.09 -0.03
CA MET A 127 9.06 -3.56 -1.37
C MET A 127 10.31 -3.25 -2.20
N VAL A 128 11.36 -2.67 -1.59
CA VAL A 128 12.64 -2.41 -2.27
C VAL A 128 13.31 -3.72 -2.70
N ALA A 129 13.33 -4.72 -1.82
CA ALA A 129 13.90 -6.02 -2.12
C ALA A 129 13.16 -6.71 -3.28
N TRP A 130 11.82 -6.69 -3.25
CA TRP A 130 11.01 -7.27 -4.33
C TRP A 130 11.23 -6.53 -5.65
N ASN A 131 11.24 -5.19 -5.63
CA ASN A 131 11.49 -4.39 -6.83
C ASN A 131 12.84 -4.72 -7.46
N ALA A 132 13.88 -4.88 -6.63
CA ALA A 132 15.21 -5.27 -7.08
C ALA A 132 15.30 -6.70 -7.64
N ALA A 133 14.38 -7.60 -7.25
CA ALA A 133 14.29 -8.96 -7.78
C ALA A 133 13.60 -9.01 -9.15
N VAL A 134 12.57 -8.19 -9.37
CA VAL A 134 11.77 -8.18 -10.62
C VAL A 134 12.28 -7.19 -11.68
N THR A 135 13.29 -6.38 -11.37
CA THR A 135 13.93 -5.44 -12.32
C THR A 135 15.19 -6.04 -12.97
N ARG A 136 15.58 -7.25 -12.61
CA ARG A 136 16.72 -7.98 -13.19
C ARG A 136 16.33 -8.73 -14.44
#